data_AF-A0A7X8GHZ3-F1
#
_entry.id   AF-A0A7X8GHZ3-F1
#
_cell.length_a   1.000
_cell.length_b   1.000
_cell.length_c   1.000
_cell.angle_alpha   90.00
_cell.angle_beta   90.00
_cell.angle_gamma   90.00
#
_symmetry.space_group_name_H-M   'P 1'
#
loop_
_entity.id
_entity.type
_entity.pdbx_description
1 polymer ?
#
loop_
_entity_poly.entity_id
_entity_poly.type
_entity_poly.pdbx_seq_one_letter_code
_entity_poly.pdbx_strand_id
1 'polypeptide(L)' 'MGKCAALYWKTKALLDYIASEHVYDKLGDAGCGGVDPYRSETFHRLIVDADAALKNFEEGMS' A
#
# COMPACT_ATOMS: atom_id res chain seq x y z
N MET A 1 -11.20 16.32 0.47
CA MET A 1 -11.81 14.99 0.18
C MET A 1 -12.32 14.42 1.50
N GLY A 2 -13.51 13.83 1.56
CA GLY A 2 -14.05 13.28 2.83
C GLY A 2 -13.27 12.05 3.30
N LYS A 3 -13.32 11.73 4.61
CA LYS A 3 -12.56 10.61 5.23
C LYS A 3 -12.78 9.27 4.51
N CYS A 4 -14.04 8.91 4.24
CA CYS A 4 -14.38 7.67 3.51
C CYS A 4 -13.80 7.67 2.08
N ALA A 5 -13.86 8.80 1.40
CA ALA A 5 -13.32 8.94 0.05
C ALA A 5 -11.77 8.86 0.06
N ALA A 6 -11.12 9.46 1.06
CA ALA A 6 -9.67 9.36 1.23
C ALA A 6 -9.24 7.91 1.46
N LEU A 7 -9.92 7.18 2.36
CA LEU A 7 -9.67 5.75 2.58
C LEU A 7 -9.83 4.95 1.29
N TYR A 8 -10.97 5.11 0.59
CA TYR A 8 -11.22 4.42 -0.68
C TYR A 8 -10.10 4.65 -1.70
N TRP A 9 -9.73 5.90 -1.98
CA TRP A 9 -8.75 6.21 -3.01
C TRP A 9 -7.33 5.76 -2.65
N LYS A 10 -6.94 5.87 -1.37
CA LYS A 10 -5.61 5.43 -0.93
C LYS A 10 -5.49 3.91 -0.90
N THR A 11 -6.52 3.20 -0.42
CA THR A 11 -6.57 1.74 -0.50
C THR A 11 -6.59 1.26 -1.94
N LYS A 12 -7.38 1.88 -2.83
CA LYS A 12 -7.42 1.54 -4.26
C LYS A 12 -6.04 1.71 -4.91
N ALA A 13 -5.36 2.83 -4.67
CA ALA A 13 -4.03 3.06 -5.24
C ALA A 13 -2.99 2.02 -4.79
N LEU A 14 -3.05 1.59 -3.52
CA LEU A 14 -2.20 0.51 -3.02
C LEU A 14 -2.52 -0.83 -3.72
N LEU A 15 -3.80 -1.20 -3.85
CA LEU A 15 -4.21 -2.44 -4.50
C LEU A 15 -3.88 -2.46 -5.99
N ASP A 16 -4.11 -1.34 -6.69
CA ASP A 16 -3.74 -1.20 -8.10
C ASP A 16 -2.24 -1.38 -8.30
N TYR A 17 -1.41 -0.81 -7.42
CA TYR A 17 0.04 -0.97 -7.49
C TYR A 17 0.45 -2.43 -7.27
N ILE A 18 -0.12 -3.10 -6.25
CA ILE A 18 0.14 -4.52 -5.98
C ILE A 18 -0.18 -5.38 -7.21
N ALA A 19 -1.33 -5.12 -7.84
CA ALA A 19 -1.78 -5.83 -9.03
C ALA A 19 -0.91 -5.53 -10.27
N SER A 20 -0.58 -4.27 -10.50
CA SER A 20 0.23 -3.80 -11.64
C SER A 20 1.66 -4.30 -11.58
N GLU A 21 2.28 -4.21 -10.40
CA GLU A 21 3.69 -4.50 -10.24
C GLU A 21 3.98 -5.98 -10.00
N HIS A 22 2.95 -6.84 -10.02
CA HIS A 22 3.11 -8.28 -9.75
C HIS A 22 3.93 -8.50 -8.47
N VAL A 23 3.68 -7.70 -7.44
CA VAL A 23 4.54 -7.61 -6.24
C VAL A 23 4.73 -8.99 -5.60
N TYR A 24 3.67 -9.81 -5.61
CA TYR A 24 3.73 -11.18 -5.08
C TYR A 24 4.56 -12.14 -5.93
N ASP A 25 4.55 -11.98 -7.26
CA ASP A 25 5.37 -12.80 -8.16
C ASP A 25 6.86 -12.44 -7.96
N LYS A 26 7.16 -11.15 -7.84
CA LYS A 26 8.54 -10.63 -7.64
C LYS A 26 9.14 -10.99 -6.27
N LEU A 27 8.31 -11.14 -5.24
CA LEU A 27 8.72 -11.64 -3.92
C LEU A 27 9.16 -13.11 -3.97
N GLY A 28 8.56 -13.92 -4.85
CA GLY A 28 8.95 -15.31 -5.08
C GLY A 28 10.33 -15.46 -5.74
N ASP A 29 10.72 -14.51 -6.58
CA ASP A 29 12.01 -14.47 -7.29
C ASP A 29 13.19 -13.99 -6.42
N ALA A 30 12.94 -13.43 -5.22
CA ALA A 30 14.00 -12.82 -4.39
C ALA A 30 14.98 -13.83 -3.73
N GLY A 31 14.69 -15.13 -3.80
CA GLY A 31 15.55 -16.19 -3.25
C GLY A 31 15.84 -16.07 -1.74
N CYS A 32 16.81 -16.84 -1.24
CA CYS A 32 17.20 -16.89 0.19
C CYS A 32 17.99 -15.64 0.66
N GLY A 33 18.22 -14.66 -0.23
CA GLY A 33 19.06 -13.48 0.00
C GLY A 33 18.37 -12.29 0.64
N GLY A 34 17.05 -12.31 0.80
CA GLY A 34 16.32 -11.51 1.79
C GLY A 34 16.37 -9.99 1.65
N VAL A 35 16.86 -9.44 0.54
CA VAL A 35 16.65 -8.03 0.19
C VAL A 35 15.66 -8.05 -0.94
N ASP A 36 14.42 -7.64 -0.69
CA ASP A 36 13.41 -7.42 -1.72
C ASP A 36 13.80 -6.13 -2.48
N PRO A 37 14.47 -6.20 -3.65
CA PRO A 37 14.84 -5.00 -4.39
C PRO A 37 13.60 -4.28 -4.93
N TYR A 38 12.43 -4.93 -4.83
CA TYR A 38 11.13 -4.46 -5.30
C TYR A 38 10.31 -3.73 -4.23
N ARG A 39 10.85 -3.57 -3.01
CA ARG A 39 10.29 -2.66 -2.00
C ARG A 39 10.59 -1.22 -2.43
N SER A 40 9.99 -0.81 -3.54
CA SER A 40 10.17 0.51 -4.12
C SER A 40 9.71 1.57 -3.12
N GLU A 41 10.33 2.74 -3.14
CA GLU A 41 9.88 3.89 -2.36
C GLU A 41 8.40 4.21 -2.65
N THR A 42 7.92 3.90 -3.86
CA THR A 42 6.52 4.03 -4.24
C THR A 42 5.63 3.06 -3.47
N PHE A 43 6.01 1.78 -3.36
CA PHE A 43 5.23 0.79 -2.61
C PHE A 43 5.17 1.16 -1.13
N HIS A 44 6.30 1.54 -0.53
CA HIS A 44 6.34 1.99 0.86
C HIS A 44 5.45 3.21 1.10
N ARG A 45 5.51 4.21 0.21
CA ARG A 45 4.66 5.40 0.30
C ARG A 45 3.16 5.08 0.20
N LEU A 46 2.78 4.15 -0.68
CA LEU A 46 1.38 3.73 -0.81
C LEU A 46 0.85 3.05 0.46
N ILE A 47 1.69 2.25 1.13
CA ILE A 47 1.34 1.64 2.43
C ILE A 47 1.14 2.72 3.50
N VAL A 48 2.09 3.65 3.62
CA VAL A 48 2.02 4.75 4.60
C VAL A 48 0.78 5.63 4.38
N ASP A 49 0.48 5.96 3.12
CA ASP A 49 -0.69 6.76 2.75
C ASP A 49 -2.02 6.05 3.08
N ALA A 50 -2.10 4.74 2.84
CA ALA A 50 -3.29 3.95 3.16
C ALA A 50 -3.48 3.80 4.67
N ASP A 51 -2.40 3.56 5.42
CA ASP A 51 -2.43 3.48 6.89
C ASP A 51 -2.85 4.81 7.53
N ALA A 52 -2.32 5.93 7.05
CA ALA A 52 -2.73 7.25 7.52
C ALA A 52 -4.22 7.53 7.22
N ALA A 53 -4.71 7.14 6.04
CA ALA A 53 -6.11 7.31 5.69
C ALA A 53 -7.05 6.45 6.57
N LEU A 54 -6.61 5.24 6.92
CA LEU A 54 -7.33 4.34 7.83
C LEU A 54 -7.44 4.94 9.23
N LYS A 55 -6.32 5.38 9.81
CA LYS A 55 -6.31 6.02 11.14
C LYS A 55 -7.24 7.23 11.21
N ASN A 56 -7.17 8.12 10.22
CA ASN A 56 -8.05 9.30 10.14
C ASN A 56 -9.54 8.93 10.05
N PHE A 57 -9.86 7.81 9.38
CA PHE A 57 -11.22 7.28 9.30
C PHE A 57 -11.67 6.72 10.66
N GLU A 58 -10.83 5.94 11.33
CA GLU A 58 -11.07 5.37 12.66
C GLU A 58 -11.25 6.43 13.76
N GLU A 59 -10.44 7.48 13.75
CA GLU A 59 -10.62 8.65 14.63
C GLU A 59 -11.96 9.37 14.39
N GLY A 60 -12.56 9.23 13.21
CA GLY A 60 -13.90 9.74 12.93
C GLY A 60 -15.04 8.83 13.39
N MET A 61 -14.73 7.61 13.83
CA MET A 61 -15.69 6.64 14.35
C MET A 61 -15.70 6.57 15.88
N SER A 62 -14.67 7.11 16.54
CA SER A 62 -14.63 7.32 18.01
C SER A 62 -15.38 8.58 18.42
#